data_AF-A0A1I0EGR1-F1
#
_entry.id   AF-A0A1I0EGR1-F1
#
_cell.length_a   1.000
_cell.length_b   1.000
_cell.length_c   1.000
_cell.angle_alpha   90.00
_cell.angle_beta   90.00
_cell.angle_gamma   90.00
#
_symmetry.space_group_name_H-M   'P 1'
#
loop_
_entity.id
_entity.type
_entity.pdbx_description
1 polymer ?
#
loop_
_entity_poly.entity_id
_entity_poly.type
_entity_poly.pdbx_seq_one_letter_code
_entity_poly.pdbx_strand_id
1 'polypeptide(L)'
;MQLKRLYEPGTTEIVGIRLLSKPSRTQKITQQFIDEFTGYGLLSIGKGVVTIHAQGGDVNFNIISSPGYYCCFDGKRMAGEQAAKAYVADNFAGQTSPDPQNPAGYRRDSFYLCELMKGGE
;
A
#
# COMPACT_ATOMS: atom_id res chain seq x y z
N MET A 1 3.54 3.81 11.08
CA MET A 1 4.80 4.58 10.89
C MET A 1 4.48 6.06 11.02
N GLN A 2 5.35 6.86 11.64
CA GLN A 2 5.22 8.33 11.64
C GLN A 2 6.39 8.96 10.88
N LEU A 3 6.07 9.85 9.95
CA LEU A 3 7.03 10.55 9.09
C LEU A 3 6.87 12.05 9.28
N LYS A 4 8.00 12.76 9.23
CA LYS A 4 8.06 14.22 9.14
C LYS A 4 8.63 14.60 7.79
N ARG A 5 7.89 15.42 7.04
CA ARG A 5 8.38 16.07 5.82
C ARG A 5 9.38 17.15 6.21
N LEU A 6 10.48 17.22 5.47
CA LEU A 6 11.49 18.25 5.59
C LEU A 6 11.31 19.19 4.40
N TYR A 7 11.28 20.48 4.69
CA TYR A 7 11.04 21.52 3.69
C TYR A 7 12.29 22.38 3.52
N GLU A 8 12.55 22.84 2.30
CA GLU A 8 13.57 23.85 2.05
C GLU A 8 13.18 25.15 2.80
N PRO A 9 14.08 25.78 3.56
CA PRO A 9 13.76 26.98 4.34
C PRO A 9 13.11 28.08 3.52
N GLY A 10 11.95 28.56 3.96
CA GLY A 10 11.21 29.64 3.29
C GLY A 10 10.40 29.21 2.08
N THR A 11 10.30 27.90 1.79
CA THR A 11 9.48 27.37 0.69
C THR A 11 8.51 26.28 1.17
N THR A 12 7.67 25.79 0.27
CA THR A 12 6.82 24.60 0.45
C THR A 12 7.40 23.35 -0.22
N GLU A 13 8.62 23.44 -0.76
CA GLU A 13 9.30 22.33 -1.44
C GLU A 13 9.75 21.28 -0.42
N ILE A 14 9.39 20.02 -0.68
CA ILE A 14 9.79 18.89 0.17
C ILE A 14 11.15 18.40 -0.31
N VAL A 15 12.16 18.50 0.55
CA VAL A 15 13.55 18.10 0.26
C VAL A 15 13.95 16.80 0.94
N GLY A 16 13.10 16.27 1.81
CA GLY A 16 13.42 15.05 2.54
C GLY A 16 12.29 14.55 3.43
N ILE A 17 12.53 13.38 4.01
CA ILE A 17 11.67 12.80 5.03
C ILE A 17 12.51 12.27 6.20
N ARG A 18 11.94 12.38 7.39
CA ARG A 18 12.52 11.82 8.61
C ARG A 18 11.51 10.90 9.27
N LEU A 19 11.95 9.71 9.65
CA LEU A 19 11.17 8.81 10.50
C LEU A 19 11.13 9.37 11.92
N LEU A 20 9.93 9.56 12.45
CA LEU A 20 9.71 9.96 13.83
C LEU A 20 9.61 8.75 14.77
N SER A 21 9.22 7.59 14.22
CA SER A 21 9.13 6.34 14.95
C SER A 21 9.47 5.15 14.06
N LYS A 22 9.95 4.08 14.70
CA LYS A 22 10.22 2.81 14.03
C LYS A 22 8.94 2.31 13.33
N PRO A 23 8.98 1.93 12.04
CA PRO A 23 7.83 1.35 11.37
C PRO A 23 7.41 0.04 12.05
N SER A 24 6.10 -0.17 12.21
CA SER A 24 5.57 -1.50 12.55
C SER A 24 5.88 -2.49 11.43
N ARG A 25 5.96 -3.77 11.81
CA ARG A 25 6.28 -4.89 10.90
C ARG A 25 5.39 -4.92 9.66
N THR A 26 4.10 -4.63 9.80
CA THR A 26 3.18 -4.48 8.67
C THR A 26 2.80 -3.01 8.51
N GLN A 27 2.81 -2.52 7.27
CA GLN A 27 2.36 -1.19 6.90
C GLN A 27 1.36 -1.27 5.74
N LYS A 28 0.37 -0.38 5.77
CA LYS A 28 -0.43 -0.06 4.59
C LYS A 28 0.10 1.25 4.03
N ILE A 29 0.66 1.21 2.82
CA ILE A 29 1.19 2.40 2.14
C ILE A 29 0.24 2.75 1.01
N THR A 30 -0.45 3.88 1.11
CA THR A 30 -1.47 4.26 0.12
C THR A 30 -0.85 4.56 -1.24
N GLN A 31 -1.58 4.34 -2.32
CA GLN A 31 -1.13 4.69 -3.67
C GLN A 31 -0.77 6.18 -3.76
N GLN A 32 -1.61 7.05 -3.17
CA GLN A 32 -1.35 8.49 -3.12
C GLN A 32 0.00 8.82 -2.46
N PHE A 33 0.37 8.13 -1.39
CA PHE A 33 1.67 8.32 -0.73
C PHE A 33 2.81 7.86 -1.64
N ILE A 34 2.68 6.71 -2.32
CA ILE A 34 3.68 6.24 -3.29
C ILE A 34 3.86 7.28 -4.39
N ASP A 35 2.78 7.75 -5.00
CA ASP A 35 2.82 8.69 -6.13
C ASP A 35 3.48 10.01 -5.72
N GLU A 36 3.08 10.56 -4.56
CA GLU A 36 3.62 11.81 -4.03
C GLU A 36 5.13 11.70 -3.77
N PHE A 37 5.57 10.72 -2.99
CA PHE A 37 6.98 10.63 -2.57
C PHE A 37 7.91 10.07 -3.64
N THR A 38 7.39 9.33 -4.62
CA THR A 38 8.15 8.98 -5.84
C THR A 38 8.39 10.23 -6.68
N GLY A 39 7.40 11.13 -6.80
CA GLY A 39 7.55 12.40 -7.49
C GLY A 39 8.65 13.30 -6.92
N TYR A 40 8.90 13.21 -5.61
CA TYR A 40 9.99 13.91 -4.92
C TYR A 40 11.32 13.14 -4.90
N GLY A 41 11.39 11.92 -5.44
CA GLY A 41 12.58 11.06 -5.35
C GLY A 41 12.90 10.56 -3.93
N LEU A 42 11.94 10.65 -3.01
CA LEU A 42 12.08 10.23 -1.59
C LEU A 42 11.54 8.82 -1.35
N LEU A 43 11.01 8.19 -2.40
CA LEU A 43 10.52 6.83 -2.40
C LEU A 43 10.83 6.19 -3.75
N SER A 44 11.15 4.91 -3.73
CA SER A 44 11.24 4.08 -4.92
C SER A 44 10.43 2.80 -4.76
N ILE A 45 9.86 2.32 -5.87
CA ILE A 45 9.12 1.05 -5.94
C ILE A 45 9.68 0.21 -7.08
N GLY A 46 10.02 -1.04 -6.80
CA GLY A 46 10.56 -1.94 -7.81
C GLY A 46 10.89 -3.32 -7.25
N LYS A 47 10.88 -4.34 -8.12
CA LYS A 47 11.23 -5.73 -7.75
C LYS A 47 10.48 -6.27 -6.52
N GLY A 48 9.23 -5.83 -6.31
CA GLY A 48 8.42 -6.24 -5.16
C GLY A 48 8.78 -5.55 -3.84
N VAL A 49 9.56 -4.45 -3.88
CA VAL A 49 9.99 -3.69 -2.69
C VAL A 49 9.56 -2.23 -2.82
N VAL A 50 9.13 -1.66 -1.70
CA VAL A 50 9.01 -0.21 -1.50
C VAL A 50 10.16 0.24 -0.62
N THR A 51 10.97 1.18 -1.10
CA THR A 51 12.09 1.77 -0.38
C THR A 51 11.80 3.23 -0.08
N ILE A 52 11.86 3.60 1.20
CA ILE A 52 11.68 4.97 1.67
C ILE A 52 13.07 5.56 1.98
N HIS A 53 13.46 6.60 1.26
CA HIS A 53 14.76 7.27 1.41
C HIS A 53 14.68 8.35 2.49
N ALA A 54 14.96 7.98 3.75
CA ALA A 54 14.86 8.89 4.88
C ALA A 54 16.23 9.44 5.33
N GLN A 55 16.22 10.57 6.04
CA GLN A 55 17.41 11.27 6.55
C GLN A 55 18.23 10.47 7.61
N GLY A 56 17.96 9.20 7.81
CA GLY A 56 18.71 8.29 8.70
C GLY A 56 19.05 6.95 8.06
N GLY A 57 18.77 6.78 6.77
CA GLY A 57 18.91 5.52 6.06
C GLY A 57 17.64 5.12 5.32
N ASP A 58 17.79 4.13 4.45
CA ASP A 58 16.70 3.57 3.67
C ASP A 58 15.89 2.56 4.50
N VAL A 59 14.57 2.66 4.42
CA VAL A 59 13.67 1.65 4.98
C VAL A 59 13.02 0.87 3.86
N ASN A 60 13.23 -0.44 3.88
CA ASN A 60 12.77 -1.34 2.84
C ASN A 60 11.58 -2.17 3.32
N PHE A 61 10.54 -2.23 2.50
CA PHE A 61 9.37 -3.06 2.73
C PHE A 61 9.11 -4.00 1.56
N ASN A 62 8.91 -5.28 1.85
CA ASN A 62 8.40 -6.24 0.89
C ASN A 62 6.91 -5.98 0.62
N ILE A 63 6.51 -5.91 -0.65
CA ILE A 63 5.12 -5.80 -1.07
C ILE A 63 4.48 -7.19 -0.96
N ILE A 64 3.54 -7.33 -0.04
CA ILE A 64 2.74 -8.54 0.15
C ILE A 64 1.53 -8.52 -0.80
N SER A 65 0.91 -7.36 -0.96
CA SER A 65 -0.23 -7.16 -1.86
C SER A 65 -0.23 -5.75 -2.43
N SER A 66 -0.56 -5.63 -3.72
CA SER A 66 -0.68 -4.34 -4.42
C SER A 66 -2.13 -3.81 -4.39
N PRO A 67 -2.35 -2.50 -4.62
CA PRO A 67 -3.69 -1.97 -4.84
C PRO A 67 -4.45 -2.73 -5.93
N GLY A 68 -5.76 -2.87 -5.77
CA GLY A 68 -6.61 -3.56 -6.72
C GLY A 68 -7.91 -4.09 -6.14
N TYR A 69 -8.60 -4.90 -6.93
CA TYR A 69 -9.84 -5.55 -6.54
C TYR A 69 -9.54 -6.98 -6.08
N TYR A 70 -10.12 -7.38 -4.95
CA TYR A 70 -9.90 -8.70 -4.35
C TYR A 70 -11.24 -9.33 -3.99
N CYS A 71 -11.38 -10.63 -4.26
CA CYS A 71 -12.50 -11.41 -3.79
C CYS A 71 -12.39 -11.62 -2.26
N CYS A 72 -13.50 -11.45 -1.53
CA CYS A 72 -13.53 -11.61 -0.08
C CYS A 72 -13.59 -13.09 0.34
N PHE A 73 -14.03 -14.00 -0.54
CA PHE A 73 -14.16 -15.42 -0.24
C PHE A 73 -12.83 -16.17 -0.29
N ASP A 74 -12.00 -15.88 -1.29
CA ASP A 74 -10.76 -16.62 -1.56
C ASP A 74 -9.49 -15.73 -1.64
N GLY A 75 -9.64 -14.41 -1.50
CA GLY A 75 -8.54 -13.46 -1.56
C GLY A 75 -7.95 -13.25 -2.97
N LYS A 76 -8.54 -13.80 -4.02
CA LYS A 76 -8.01 -13.72 -5.38
C LYS A 76 -8.06 -12.28 -5.91
N ARG A 77 -6.96 -11.83 -6.53
CA ARG A 77 -6.88 -10.52 -7.20
C ARG A 77 -7.59 -10.53 -8.55
N MET A 78 -8.30 -9.45 -8.85
CA MET A 78 -9.07 -9.26 -10.06
C MET A 78 -8.56 -8.07 -10.85
N ALA A 79 -8.72 -8.11 -12.17
CA ALA A 79 -8.28 -7.05 -13.09
C ALA A 79 -9.00 -5.71 -12.89
N GLY A 80 -10.20 -5.74 -12.30
CA GLY A 80 -11.02 -4.56 -12.06
C GLY A 80 -12.35 -4.93 -11.43
N GLU A 81 -13.19 -3.91 -11.23
CA GLU A 81 -14.49 -4.06 -10.59
C GLU A 81 -15.42 -5.01 -11.33
N GLN A 82 -15.54 -4.85 -12.65
CA GLN A 82 -16.43 -5.69 -13.46
C GLN A 82 -16.02 -7.16 -13.41
N ALA A 83 -14.72 -7.44 -13.47
CA ALA A 83 -14.19 -8.80 -13.34
C ALA A 83 -14.44 -9.37 -11.94
N ALA A 84 -14.28 -8.55 -10.89
CA ALA A 84 -14.55 -8.98 -9.51
C ALA A 84 -16.04 -9.31 -9.31
N LYS A 85 -16.94 -8.46 -9.82
CA LYS A 85 -18.37 -8.68 -9.76
C LYS A 85 -18.78 -9.96 -10.49
N ALA A 86 -18.30 -10.16 -11.72
CA ALA A 86 -18.57 -11.37 -12.49
C ALA A 86 -18.04 -12.61 -11.76
N TYR A 87 -16.80 -12.57 -11.26
CA TYR A 87 -16.20 -13.69 -10.55
C TYR A 87 -17.01 -14.10 -9.31
N VAL A 88 -17.45 -13.14 -8.50
CA VAL A 88 -18.30 -13.43 -7.33
C VAL A 88 -19.65 -14.02 -7.76
N ALA A 89 -20.28 -13.46 -8.79
CA ALA A 89 -21.54 -13.96 -9.31
C ALA A 89 -21.44 -15.40 -9.84
N ASP A 90 -20.33 -15.74 -10.50
CA ASP A 90 -20.14 -17.06 -11.12
C ASP A 90 -19.71 -18.14 -10.12
N ASN A 91 -18.92 -17.79 -9.09
CA ASN A 91 -18.29 -18.76 -8.18
C ASN A 91 -18.94 -18.83 -6.80
N PHE A 92 -19.60 -17.75 -6.36
CA PHE A 92 -20.17 -17.62 -5.01
C PHE A 92 -21.62 -17.12 -5.05
N ALA A 93 -22.37 -17.49 -6.11
CA ALA A 93 -23.76 -17.07 -6.31
C ALA A 93 -24.63 -17.39 -5.08
N GLY A 94 -25.36 -16.40 -4.59
CA GLY A 94 -26.27 -16.54 -3.45
C GLY A 94 -25.58 -16.69 -2.09
N GLN A 95 -24.24 -16.69 -2.02
CA GLN A 95 -23.53 -16.69 -0.75
C GLN A 95 -23.42 -15.28 -0.17
N THR A 96 -23.55 -15.17 1.14
CA THR A 96 -23.28 -13.91 1.85
C THR A 96 -21.78 -13.69 1.93
N SER A 97 -21.33 -12.47 1.63
CA SER A 97 -19.92 -12.10 1.78
C SER A 97 -19.42 -12.39 3.20
N PRO A 98 -18.23 -13.00 3.36
CA PRO A 98 -17.62 -13.20 4.68
C PRO A 98 -17.11 -11.88 5.28
N ASP A 99 -17.06 -10.81 4.49
CA ASP A 99 -16.68 -9.47 4.93
C ASP A 99 -17.92 -8.56 4.95
N PRO A 100 -18.46 -8.22 6.14
CA PRO A 100 -19.63 -7.36 6.28
C PRO A 100 -19.44 -5.94 5.72
N GLN A 101 -18.19 -5.47 5.63
CA GLN A 101 -17.90 -4.14 5.05
C GLN A 101 -17.94 -4.18 3.52
N ASN A 102 -17.88 -5.37 2.92
CA ASN A 102 -17.86 -5.59 1.48
C ASN A 102 -18.96 -6.59 1.09
N PRO A 103 -20.26 -6.21 1.18
CA PRO A 103 -21.40 -7.12 0.97
C PRO A 103 -21.48 -7.67 -0.46
N ALA A 104 -20.86 -6.99 -1.43
CA ALA A 104 -20.77 -7.45 -2.82
C ALA A 104 -19.81 -8.65 -3.01
N GLY A 105 -19.13 -9.11 -1.96
CA GLY A 105 -18.22 -10.25 -2.01
C GLY A 105 -16.83 -9.94 -2.59
N TYR A 106 -16.56 -8.67 -2.91
CA TYR A 106 -15.24 -8.18 -3.31
C TYR A 106 -14.94 -6.85 -2.63
N ARG A 107 -13.65 -6.57 -2.40
CA ARG A 107 -13.14 -5.31 -1.85
C ARG A 107 -12.21 -4.61 -2.83
N ARG A 108 -12.03 -3.30 -2.64
CA ARG A 108 -11.03 -2.49 -3.35
C ARG A 108 -9.99 -1.99 -2.35
N ASP A 109 -8.76 -2.45 -2.51
CA ASP A 109 -7.63 -1.98 -1.71
C ASP A 109 -6.94 -0.83 -2.46
N SER A 110 -6.82 0.34 -1.82
CA SER A 110 -6.16 1.55 -2.35
C SER A 110 -4.72 1.72 -1.84
N PHE A 111 -4.16 0.67 -1.25
CA PHE A 111 -2.85 0.67 -0.61
C PHE A 111 -2.06 -0.59 -0.97
N TYR A 112 -0.74 -0.46 -0.91
CA TYR A 112 0.18 -1.59 -0.85
C TYR A 112 0.18 -2.11 0.58
N LEU A 113 -0.08 -3.40 0.74
CA LEU A 113 0.18 -4.09 2.00
C LEU A 113 1.65 -4.51 1.99
N CYS A 114 2.39 -4.02 2.96
CA CYS A 114 3.83 -4.11 2.99
C CYS A 114 4.31 -4.72 4.31
N GLU A 115 5.40 -5.50 4.26
CA GLU A 115 6.08 -6.04 5.44
C GLU A 115 7.52 -5.51 5.51
N LEU A 116 7.94 -5.02 6.67
CA LEU A 116 9.29 -4.51 6.90
C LEU A 116 10.32 -5.62 6.70
N MET A 117 11.34 -5.35 5.88
CA MET A 117 12.43 -6.30 5.66
C MET A 117 13.32 -6.41 6.91
N LYS A 118 13.77 -7.63 7.24
CA LYS A 118 14.73 -7.87 8.32
C LYS A 118 16.05 -7.14 8.01
N GLY A 119 16.54 -6.33 8.95
CA GLY A 119 17.82 -5.61 8.82
C GLY A 119 17.74 -4.24 8.13
N GLY A 120 16.54 -3.73 7.84
CA GLY A 120 16.32 -2.34 7.39
C GLY A 120 16.19 -1.35 8.54
N GLU A 121 17.08 -1.42 9.52
CA GLU A 121 17.23 -0.46 10.62
C GLU A 121 18.54 0.30 10.50
#